data_AF-A0AAV9TD73-F1
#
_entry.id   AF-A0AAV9TD73-F1
#
_cell.length_a   1.000
_cell.length_b   1.000
_cell.length_c   1.000
_cell.angle_alpha   90.00
_cell.angle_beta   90.00
_cell.angle_gamma   90.00
#
_symmetry.space_group_name_H-M   'P 1'
#
loop_
_entity.id
_entity.type
_entity.pdbx_description
1 polymer ?
#
loop_
_entity_poly.entity_id
_entity_poly.type
_entity_poly.pdbx_seq_one_letter_code
_entity_poly.pdbx_strand_id
1 'polypeptide(L)'
;MAYGDAINEKSVTAAFQYATSLGVQLFFSFDYAGNGPWPKSDVESLINSYAGSGAYFDYKDKPFVSTFEGPEQAEDWIDIKAATGCFFIPDWSSPGARPAMAKAGGVADGLLNWAAAWPWGNQDMAIRGCP
;
A
#
# COMPACT_ATOMS: atom_id res chain seq x y z
N MET A 1 -7.43 2.20 3.09
CA MET A 1 -8.35 1.81 4.18
C MET A 1 -7.71 2.21 5.49
N ALA A 2 -8.39 3.01 6.33
CA ALA A 2 -7.85 3.46 7.61
C ALA A 2 -8.08 2.40 8.70
N TYR A 3 -7.16 2.31 9.66
CA TYR A 3 -7.25 1.32 10.73
C TYR A 3 -8.47 1.55 11.64
N GLY A 4 -9.10 0.47 12.11
CA GLY A 4 -10.20 0.53 13.07
C GLY A 4 -11.53 1.10 12.55
N ASP A 5 -11.65 1.36 11.24
CA ASP A 5 -12.91 1.82 10.67
C ASP A 5 -13.96 0.71 10.69
N ALA A 6 -15.09 0.98 11.34
CA ALA A 6 -16.20 0.04 11.54
C ALA A 6 -16.84 -0.45 10.23
N ILE A 7 -16.62 0.25 9.11
CA ILE A 7 -17.13 -0.18 7.81
C ILE A 7 -16.16 -1.08 7.04
N ASN A 8 -14.90 -1.23 7.46
CA ASN A 8 -13.89 -1.97 6.71
C ASN A 8 -14.31 -3.41 6.41
N GLU A 9 -14.69 -4.18 7.43
CA GLU A 9 -15.03 -5.60 7.27
C GLU A 9 -16.19 -5.80 6.27
N LYS A 10 -17.26 -5.01 6.43
CA LYS A 10 -18.44 -5.06 5.55
C LYS A 10 -18.10 -4.61 4.13
N SER A 11 -17.34 -3.53 3.99
CA SER A 11 -17.00 -2.93 2.70
C SER A 11 -16.05 -3.82 1.91
N VAL A 12 -15.04 -4.40 2.55
CA VAL A 12 -14.10 -5.32 1.92
C VAL A 12 -14.83 -6.58 1.46
N THR A 13 -15.62 -7.20 2.33
CA THR A 13 -16.39 -8.41 1.99
C THR A 13 -17.29 -8.16 0.78
N ALA A 14 -18.06 -7.07 0.81
CA ALA A 14 -18.95 -6.70 -0.29
C ALA A 14 -18.15 -6.41 -1.58
N ALA A 15 -17.05 -5.65 -1.49
CA ALA A 15 -16.24 -5.30 -2.64
C ALA A 15 -15.69 -6.55 -3.34
N PHE A 16 -15.13 -7.52 -2.61
CA PHE A 16 -14.63 -8.77 -3.20
C PHE A 16 -15.74 -9.63 -3.79
N GLN A 17 -16.93 -9.65 -3.17
CA GLN A 17 -18.09 -10.37 -3.70
C GLN A 17 -18.53 -9.82 -5.06
N TYR A 18 -18.64 -8.49 -5.20
CA TYR A 18 -19.04 -7.85 -6.47
C TYR A 18 -17.91 -7.82 -7.50
N ALA A 19 -16.65 -7.65 -7.08
CA ALA A 19 -15.51 -7.67 -7.98
C ALA A 19 -15.40 -9.00 -8.72
N THR A 20 -15.65 -10.11 -8.03
CA THR A 20 -15.71 -11.45 -8.62
C THR A 20 -16.77 -11.55 -9.73
N SER A 21 -17.95 -10.96 -9.54
CA SER A 21 -19.02 -11.03 -10.55
C SER A 21 -18.80 -10.10 -11.75
N LEU A 22 -18.02 -9.03 -11.57
CA LEU A 22 -17.71 -8.05 -12.60
C LEU A 22 -16.37 -8.32 -13.32
N GLY A 23 -15.59 -9.29 -12.86
CA GLY A 23 -14.23 -9.54 -13.39
C GLY A 23 -13.25 -8.42 -13.08
N VAL A 24 -13.52 -7.64 -12.02
CA VAL A 24 -12.64 -6.57 -11.55
C VAL A 24 -11.68 -7.15 -10.52
N GLN A 25 -10.42 -6.74 -10.57
CA GLN A 25 -9.43 -7.12 -9.57
C GLN A 25 -9.23 -6.00 -8.54
N LEU A 26 -9.04 -6.39 -7.28
CA LEU A 26 -8.85 -5.49 -6.15
C LEU A 26 -7.50 -5.78 -5.49
N PHE A 27 -6.86 -4.75 -4.97
CA PHE A 27 -5.71 -4.86 -4.09
C PHE A 27 -5.91 -4.01 -2.84
N PHE A 28 -5.17 -4.32 -1.78
CA PHE A 28 -5.21 -3.51 -0.58
C PHE A 28 -4.26 -2.33 -0.64
N SER A 29 -4.80 -1.17 -0.27
CA SER A 29 -4.05 0.03 0.05
C SER A 29 -4.31 0.41 1.50
N PHE A 30 -3.35 0.18 2.39
CA PHE A 30 -3.46 0.45 3.82
C PHE A 30 -3.11 1.90 4.12
N ASP A 31 -4.05 2.63 4.72
CA ASP A 31 -3.85 4.03 5.09
C ASP A 31 -3.30 4.09 6.51
N TYR A 32 -2.01 4.40 6.62
CA TYR A 32 -1.28 4.54 7.89
C TYR A 32 -1.40 5.94 8.49
N ALA A 33 -1.90 6.93 7.74
CA ALA A 33 -2.06 8.31 8.19
C ALA A 33 -3.48 8.63 8.68
N GLY A 34 -4.50 7.91 8.19
CA GLY A 34 -5.91 8.22 8.42
C GLY A 34 -6.37 8.07 9.87
N ASN A 35 -5.99 6.99 10.55
CA ASN A 35 -6.38 6.73 11.95
C ASN A 35 -5.23 6.15 12.80
N GLY A 36 -3.99 6.48 12.40
CA GLY A 36 -2.78 5.88 12.95
C GLY A 36 -2.33 4.63 12.18
N PRO A 37 -1.14 4.11 12.54
CA PRO A 37 -0.53 3.01 11.82
C PRO A 37 -1.32 1.72 12.01
N TRP A 38 -1.46 0.95 10.94
CA TRP A 38 -2.04 -0.38 11.02
C TRP A 38 -1.13 -1.32 11.84
N PRO A 39 -1.68 -2.10 12.78
CA PRO A 39 -0.94 -3.18 13.41
C PRO A 39 -0.49 -4.21 12.38
N LYS A 40 0.76 -4.64 12.46
CA LYS A 40 1.35 -5.63 11.55
C LYS A 40 0.50 -6.90 11.41
N SER A 41 0.05 -7.47 12.52
CA SER A 41 -0.76 -8.69 12.56
C SER A 41 -2.05 -8.59 11.75
N ASP A 42 -2.65 -7.40 11.72
CA ASP A 42 -3.93 -7.18 11.08
C ASP A 42 -3.76 -7.05 9.56
N VAL A 43 -2.65 -6.43 9.14
CA VAL A 43 -2.24 -6.37 7.73
C VAL A 43 -1.98 -7.77 7.20
N GLU A 44 -1.20 -8.57 7.92
CA GLU A 44 -0.91 -9.97 7.55
C GLU A 44 -2.21 -10.79 7.46
N SER A 45 -3.09 -10.66 8.45
CA SER A 45 -4.36 -11.39 8.49
C SER A 45 -5.27 -11.04 7.32
N LEU A 46 -5.37 -9.76 6.97
CA LEU A 46 -6.18 -9.30 5.84
C LEU A 46 -5.62 -9.79 4.51
N ILE A 47 -4.32 -9.67 4.28
CA ILE A 47 -3.70 -10.15 3.04
C ILE A 47 -3.93 -11.65 2.90
N ASN A 48 -3.61 -12.44 3.92
CA ASN A 48 -3.76 -13.90 3.87
C ASN A 48 -5.22 -14.35 3.68
N SER A 49 -6.19 -13.58 4.17
CA SER A 49 -7.61 -13.92 4.02
C SER A 49 -8.14 -13.69 2.60
N TYR A 50 -7.61 -12.71 1.86
CA TYR A 50 -8.16 -12.29 0.57
C TYR A 50 -7.24 -12.58 -0.63
N ALA A 51 -5.94 -12.79 -0.42
CA ALA A 51 -4.96 -13.04 -1.49
C ALA A 51 -5.31 -14.29 -2.33
N GLY A 52 -5.97 -15.29 -1.75
CA GLY A 52 -6.42 -16.49 -2.47
C GLY A 52 -7.70 -16.29 -3.30
N SER A 53 -8.32 -15.11 -3.26
CA SER A 53 -9.52 -14.81 -4.04
C SER A 53 -9.17 -14.58 -5.50
N GLY A 54 -9.95 -15.13 -6.43
CA GLY A 54 -9.79 -14.85 -7.86
C GLY A 54 -10.05 -13.39 -8.25
N ALA A 55 -10.63 -12.59 -7.34
CA ALA A 55 -10.79 -11.15 -7.50
C ALA A 55 -9.64 -10.34 -6.87
N TYR A 56 -8.62 -10.99 -6.29
CA TYR A 56 -7.42 -10.30 -5.83
C TYR A 56 -6.49 -10.00 -7.02
N PHE A 57 -5.85 -8.84 -6.98
CA PHE A 57 -4.87 -8.47 -8.00
C PHE A 57 -3.50 -9.03 -7.62
N ASP A 58 -3.06 -10.01 -8.40
CA ASP A 58 -1.70 -10.56 -8.31
C ASP A 58 -0.79 -9.93 -9.36
N TYR A 59 0.41 -9.56 -8.93
CA TYR A 59 1.48 -9.11 -9.81
C TYR A 59 2.66 -10.08 -9.72
N LYS A 60 2.98 -10.75 -10.84
CA LYS A 60 4.01 -11.81 -10.91
C LYS A 60 3.76 -12.94 -9.89
N ASP A 61 2.52 -13.44 -9.88
CA ASP A 61 2.08 -14.54 -9.00
C ASP A 61 2.20 -14.23 -7.50
N LYS A 62 2.15 -12.94 -7.14
CA LYS A 62 2.22 -12.45 -5.77
C LYS A 62 1.11 -11.44 -5.50
N PRO A 63 0.46 -11.47 -4.32
CA PRO A 63 -0.58 -10.51 -4.00
C PRO A 63 0.01 -9.11 -3.94
N PHE A 64 -0.54 -8.19 -4.72
CA PHE A 64 -0.10 -6.81 -4.74
C PHE A 64 -0.65 -6.05 -3.54
N VAL A 65 0.21 -5.30 -2.86
CA VAL A 65 -0.17 -4.49 -1.70
C VAL A 65 0.50 -3.12 -1.78
N SER A 66 -0.24 -2.08 -1.38
CA SER A 66 0.26 -0.72 -1.28
C SER A 66 -0.11 -0.08 0.06
N THR A 67 0.45 1.08 0.33
CA THR A 67 0.09 1.91 1.49
C THR A 67 -0.16 3.34 1.07
N PHE A 68 -0.83 4.11 1.93
CA PHE A 68 -0.81 5.57 1.93
C PHE A 68 -0.04 6.00 3.19
N GLU A 69 1.07 6.72 2.99
CA GLU A 69 2.05 7.02 4.03
C GLU A 69 2.55 5.75 4.77
N GLY A 70 3.07 5.93 5.99
CA GLY A 70 3.65 4.88 6.82
C GLY A 70 5.18 4.66 6.72
N PRO A 71 6.02 5.59 6.22
CA PRO A 71 7.47 5.36 6.09
C PRO A 71 8.20 5.12 7.42
N GLU A 72 7.53 5.38 8.55
CA GLU A 72 8.02 5.08 9.90
C GLU A 72 7.89 3.58 10.24
N GLN A 73 6.92 2.88 9.66
CA GLN A 73 6.68 1.44 9.87
C GLN A 73 7.35 0.56 8.82
N ALA A 74 8.37 1.08 8.13
CA ALA A 74 9.03 0.37 7.04
C ALA A 74 9.69 -0.95 7.47
N GLU A 75 10.09 -1.07 8.74
CA GLU A 75 10.66 -2.30 9.29
C GLU A 75 9.62 -3.43 9.39
N ASP A 76 8.35 -3.10 9.72
CA ASP A 76 7.27 -4.10 9.78
C ASP A 76 6.98 -4.73 8.42
N TRP A 77 7.23 -3.99 7.33
CA TRP A 77 7.00 -4.50 5.98
C TRP A 77 7.93 -5.66 5.61
N ILE A 78 9.09 -5.79 6.27
CA ILE A 78 10.00 -6.92 6.06
C ILE A 78 9.30 -8.21 6.51
N ASP A 79 8.72 -8.18 7.71
CA ASP A 79 8.01 -9.30 8.31
C ASP A 79 6.72 -9.60 7.54
N ILE A 80 5.95 -8.57 7.17
CA ILE A 80 4.71 -8.73 6.39
C ILE A 80 4.99 -9.43 5.06
N LYS A 81 6.04 -9.01 4.34
CA LYS A 81 6.44 -9.66 3.09
C LYS A 81 6.90 -11.10 3.31
N ALA A 82 7.62 -11.37 4.39
CA ALA A 82 8.05 -12.72 4.73
C ALA A 82 6.85 -13.65 5.05
N ALA A 83 5.83 -13.13 5.73
CA ALA A 83 4.64 -13.88 6.14
C ALA A 83 3.64 -14.10 5.00
N THR A 84 3.49 -13.13 4.09
CA THR A 84 2.42 -13.13 3.06
C THR A 84 2.93 -13.41 1.65
N GLY A 85 4.24 -13.22 1.39
CA GLY A 85 4.82 -13.31 0.05
C GLY A 85 4.40 -12.19 -0.90
N CYS A 86 3.81 -11.10 -0.38
CA CYS A 86 3.24 -10.03 -1.19
C CYS A 86 4.27 -9.23 -1.99
N PHE A 87 3.79 -8.63 -3.08
CA PHE A 87 4.51 -7.62 -3.85
C PHE A 87 4.14 -6.24 -3.31
N PHE A 88 5.08 -5.58 -2.64
CA PHE A 88 4.79 -4.43 -1.78
C PHE A 88 5.30 -3.13 -2.42
N ILE A 89 4.37 -2.23 -2.77
CA ILE A 89 4.65 -0.89 -3.28
C ILE A 89 4.02 0.16 -2.34
N PRO A 90 4.73 0.58 -1.28
CA PRO A 90 4.24 1.61 -0.37
C PRO A 90 4.30 3.01 -0.98
N ASP A 91 3.49 3.92 -0.43
CA ASP A 91 3.58 5.35 -0.75
C ASP A 91 4.79 6.00 -0.07
N TRP A 92 5.48 6.84 -0.84
CA TRP A 92 6.68 7.55 -0.41
C TRP A 92 6.62 9.03 -0.76
N SER A 93 5.42 9.57 -0.89
CA SER A 93 5.19 10.96 -1.29
C SER A 93 5.81 11.97 -0.31
N SER A 94 5.94 11.62 0.98
CA SER A 94 6.52 12.48 2.03
C SER A 94 8.07 12.51 2.09
N PRO A 95 8.83 11.40 2.03
CA PRO A 95 10.30 11.45 2.04
C PRO A 95 10.93 11.69 0.66
N GLY A 96 10.20 11.42 -0.43
CA GLY A 96 10.74 11.41 -1.79
C GLY A 96 11.50 10.12 -2.16
N ALA A 97 11.68 9.88 -3.47
CA ALA A 97 12.04 8.57 -4.01
C ALA A 97 13.40 7.99 -3.56
N ARG A 98 14.45 8.81 -3.42
CA ARG A 98 15.80 8.34 -3.06
C ARG A 98 15.93 7.83 -1.61
N PRO A 99 15.55 8.61 -0.57
CA PRO A 99 15.57 8.11 0.80
C PRO A 99 14.57 6.98 1.02
N ALA A 100 13.47 6.96 0.27
CA ALA A 100 12.49 5.88 0.29
C ALA A 100 13.07 4.52 -0.12
N MET A 101 13.82 4.44 -1.22
CA MET A 101 14.45 3.16 -1.63
C MET A 101 15.51 2.65 -0.65
N ALA A 102 16.10 3.52 0.17
CA ALA A 102 17.11 3.13 1.15
C ALA A 102 16.51 2.70 2.51
N LYS A 103 15.22 3.00 2.76
CA LYS A 103 14.55 2.66 4.01
C LYS A 103 14.30 1.15 4.11
N ALA A 104 14.43 0.63 5.34
CA ALA A 104 14.26 -0.78 5.68
C ALA A 104 15.03 -1.73 4.73
N GLY A 105 16.24 -1.34 4.32
CA GLY A 105 17.09 -2.17 3.46
C GLY A 105 16.56 -2.35 2.03
N GLY A 106 15.67 -1.48 1.54
CA GLY A 106 15.07 -1.62 0.22
C GLY A 106 13.96 -2.66 0.17
N VAL A 107 13.19 -2.78 1.27
CA VAL A 107 12.08 -3.73 1.40
C VAL A 107 11.01 -3.56 0.32
N ALA A 108 10.82 -2.34 -0.20
CA ALA A 108 9.80 -2.03 -1.19
C ALA A 108 10.20 -2.54 -2.59
N ASP A 109 9.29 -3.23 -3.27
CA ASP A 109 9.49 -3.71 -4.65
C ASP A 109 9.25 -2.61 -5.70
N GLY A 110 8.77 -1.45 -5.25
CA GLY A 110 8.52 -0.26 -6.05
C GLY A 110 8.19 0.94 -5.18
N LEU A 111 7.99 2.09 -5.82
CA LEU A 111 7.61 3.33 -5.14
C LEU A 111 6.28 3.81 -5.69
N LEU A 112 5.30 4.02 -4.81
CA LEU A 112 4.07 4.71 -5.13
C LEU A 112 4.20 6.18 -4.72
N ASN A 113 3.61 7.07 -5.53
CA ASN A 113 3.48 8.48 -5.19
C ASN A 113 2.02 8.87 -5.32
N TRP A 114 1.39 9.15 -4.18
CA TRP A 114 0.03 9.64 -4.11
C TRP A 114 -0.08 11.11 -4.49
N ALA A 115 0.93 11.92 -4.16
CA ALA A 115 0.99 13.29 -4.63
C ALA A 115 1.10 13.24 -6.16
N ALA A 116 0.03 13.64 -6.83
CA ALA A 116 -0.01 13.68 -8.29
C ALA A 116 1.26 14.38 -8.81
N ALA A 117 1.74 13.98 -9.99
CA ALA A 117 2.92 14.59 -10.63
C ALA A 117 2.74 16.09 -11.01
N TRP A 118 1.68 16.72 -10.52
CA TRP A 118 1.35 18.12 -10.68
C TRP A 118 1.75 18.88 -9.43
N PRO A 119 2.10 20.17 -9.56
CA PRO A 119 2.40 20.98 -8.40
C PRO A 119 1.21 21.03 -7.42
N TRP A 120 1.49 21.08 -6.12
CA TRP A 120 0.48 21.49 -5.14
C TRP A 120 -0.04 22.85 -5.59
N GLY A 121 -1.36 23.00 -5.81
CA GLY A 121 -1.92 24.02 -6.71
C GLY A 121 -1.53 25.50 -6.49
N ASN A 122 -0.85 25.84 -5.39
CA ASN A 122 -0.27 27.16 -5.11
C ASN A 122 1.27 27.22 -5.20
N GLN A 123 1.94 26.17 -5.66
CA GLN A 123 3.38 26.02 -5.75
C GLN A 123 3.74 25.61 -7.19
N ASP A 124 4.86 26.07 -7.73
CA ASP A 124 5.42 25.51 -8.96
C ASP A 124 6.30 24.30 -8.64
N MET A 125 6.30 23.27 -9.51
CA MET A 125 7.30 22.21 -9.43
C MET A 125 8.66 22.78 -9.87
N ALA A 126 9.47 23.22 -8.92
CA ALA A 126 10.83 23.63 -9.21
C ALA A 126 11.68 22.40 -9.55
N ILE A 127 12.00 22.22 -10.84
CA ILE A 127 13.06 21.30 -11.28
C ILE A 127 14.39 21.88 -10.80
N ARG A 128 14.83 21.52 -9.58
CA ARG A 128 16.22 21.75 -9.19
C ARG A 128 17.07 20.72 -9.93
N GLY A 129 17.59 21.13 -11.08
CA GLY A 129 18.70 20.43 -11.72
C GLY A 129 19.83 20.21 -10.70
N CYS A 130 20.35 19.00 -10.66
CA CYS A 130 21.55 18.70 -9.89
C CYS A 130 22.71 19.62 -10.32
N PRO A 131 23.61 20.01 -9.39
CA PRO A 131 24.92 20.51 -9.76
C PRO A 131 25.77 19.41 -10.42
#